data_AF-A0A939HLE8-F1
#
_entry.id   AF-A0A939HLE8-F1
#
_cell.length_a   1.000
_cell.length_b   1.000
_cell.length_c   1.000
_cell.angle_alpha   90.00
_cell.angle_beta   90.00
_cell.angle_gamma   90.00
#
_symmetry.space_group_name_H-M   'P 1'
#
loop_
_entity.id
_entity.type
_entity.pdbx_description
1 polymer ?
#
loop_
_entity_poly.entity_id
_entity_poly.type
_entity_poly.pdbx_seq_one_letter_code
_entity_poly.pdbx_strand_id
1 'polypeptide(L)'
;MPPVQAQSGQTPPAQTPSAQTPPPQAAPGLDQSAPLLPPPASALPPSDVAAGSPAPGAEVPLPPIPMLDEGQAFEEAMRLRADFHREVPVALHLTAEQQAQWIALARQQVEQAGYVIDRPQVMIVVDRNPAVQRLCLLLVMPGQADWQVIGGTRVSTGTTGRKYYYITPTGIFTNTADRLGYRALGTKNENGIRGIGAKGMRVWDFGWQWAEKGWLPSREKGQIRLEMHATDPDFLERRLGRTASEGCIRIPATLNVFLDRHGLLDVAYEQKAAVDRRFRALLRPDRTPSPLAGLAVLVLDTAPPPADARKTAGLRDEAAHRAPANG
;
A
#
# COMPACT_ATOMS: atom_id res chain seq x y z
N MET A 1 -52.79 -15.26 58.24
CA MET A 1 -53.50 -15.83 57.08
C MET A 1 -53.69 -14.75 56.02
N PRO A 2 -52.71 -14.63 55.13
CA PRO A 2 -52.96 -14.50 53.68
C PRO A 2 -52.15 -15.55 52.90
N PRO A 3 -52.53 -15.88 51.65
CA PRO A 3 -52.08 -17.11 51.00
C PRO A 3 -50.74 -16.99 50.29
N VAL A 4 -50.05 -18.13 50.30
CA VAL A 4 -48.83 -18.48 49.57
C VAL A 4 -49.17 -18.68 48.09
N GLN A 5 -48.38 -18.10 47.18
CA GLN A 5 -48.30 -18.54 45.79
C GLN A 5 -46.86 -18.85 45.39
N ALA A 6 -46.75 -19.94 44.64
CA ALA A 6 -45.56 -20.72 44.40
C ALA A 6 -44.66 -20.17 43.29
N GLN A 7 -43.42 -20.60 43.36
CA GLN A 7 -42.31 -20.38 42.45
C GLN A 7 -42.59 -20.94 41.05
N SER A 8 -42.13 -20.22 40.02
CA SER A 8 -41.79 -20.79 38.72
C SER A 8 -40.37 -20.36 38.36
N GLY A 9 -39.47 -21.34 38.36
CA GLY A 9 -38.08 -21.17 37.97
C GLY A 9 -37.94 -20.97 36.47
N GLN A 10 -37.09 -20.02 36.08
CA GLN A 10 -36.53 -19.95 34.73
C GLN A 10 -35.03 -20.27 34.82
N THR A 11 -34.70 -21.46 34.34
CA THR A 11 -33.36 -21.91 33.96
C THR A 11 -32.80 -21.04 32.83
N PRO A 12 -31.56 -20.54 32.92
CA PRO A 12 -30.87 -19.94 31.78
C PRO A 12 -30.47 -21.01 30.75
N PRO A 13 -30.46 -20.70 29.44
CA PRO A 13 -30.10 -21.65 28.41
C PRO A 13 -28.61 -22.03 28.46
N ALA A 14 -28.36 -23.30 28.15
CA ALA A 14 -27.07 -23.96 28.15
C ALA A 14 -26.04 -23.26 27.27
N GLN A 15 -24.86 -23.02 27.85
CA GLN A 15 -23.64 -22.65 27.15
C GLN A 15 -23.18 -23.85 26.31
N THR A 16 -23.16 -23.69 24.99
CA THR A 16 -22.48 -24.61 24.09
C THR A 16 -20.97 -24.51 24.32
N PRO A 17 -20.26 -25.63 24.59
CA PRO A 17 -18.82 -25.58 24.80
C PRO A 17 -18.12 -25.24 23.48
N SER A 18 -17.41 -24.12 23.46
CA SER A 18 -16.44 -23.79 22.40
C SER A 18 -15.38 -24.88 22.34
N ALA A 19 -15.27 -25.54 21.19
CA ALA A 19 -14.17 -26.44 20.87
C ALA A 19 -12.86 -25.62 20.93
N GLN A 20 -12.09 -25.86 21.99
CA GLN A 20 -10.74 -25.36 22.16
C GLN A 20 -9.83 -26.14 21.22
N THR A 21 -9.25 -25.46 20.23
CA THR A 21 -8.13 -26.02 19.46
C THR A 21 -6.87 -25.94 20.34
N PRO A 22 -6.22 -27.06 20.69
CA PRO A 22 -5.00 -27.02 21.47
C PRO A 22 -3.83 -26.44 20.65
N PRO A 23 -2.86 -25.77 21.29
CA PRO A 23 -1.63 -25.34 20.62
C PRO A 23 -0.80 -26.56 20.19
N PRO A 24 0.03 -26.45 19.13
CA PRO A 24 0.85 -27.56 18.69
C PRO A 24 1.82 -27.96 19.81
N GLN A 25 1.70 -29.21 20.25
CA GLN A 25 2.61 -29.84 21.20
C GLN A 25 3.97 -30.07 20.54
N ALA A 26 5.02 -29.68 21.25
CA ALA A 26 6.39 -30.05 20.96
C ALA A 26 6.57 -31.57 21.11
N ALA A 27 7.20 -32.22 20.15
CA ALA A 27 7.60 -33.62 20.25
C ALA A 27 8.78 -33.78 21.24
N PRO A 28 8.86 -34.88 22.00
CA PRO A 28 9.93 -35.13 22.95
C PRO A 28 11.22 -35.60 22.26
N GLY A 29 12.34 -35.31 22.91
CA GLY A 29 13.68 -35.56 22.38
C GLY A 29 14.05 -37.04 22.25
N LEU A 30 14.96 -37.30 21.33
CA LEU A 30 15.88 -38.43 21.36
C LEU A 30 17.31 -37.92 21.17
N ASP A 31 18.19 -38.69 21.78
CA ASP A 31 19.52 -38.39 22.27
C ASP A 31 20.61 -38.22 21.18
N GLN A 32 21.73 -37.70 21.68
CA GLN A 32 23.00 -37.34 21.06
C GLN A 32 23.57 -38.34 20.04
N SER A 33 24.05 -37.83 18.91
CA SER A 33 25.14 -38.43 18.11
C SER A 33 25.89 -37.31 17.37
N ALA A 34 27.22 -37.30 17.56
CA ALA A 34 28.17 -36.30 17.09
C ALA A 34 28.25 -36.18 15.54
N PRO A 35 28.75 -35.06 14.99
CA PRO A 35 28.61 -34.73 13.57
C PRO A 35 29.58 -35.52 12.68
N LEU A 36 29.03 -36.20 11.67
CA LEU A 36 29.79 -36.79 10.56
C LEU A 36 30.20 -35.69 9.57
N LEU A 37 31.50 -35.63 9.30
CA LEU A 37 32.14 -34.74 8.32
C LEU A 37 31.54 -34.91 6.91
N PRO A 38 31.45 -33.83 6.11
CA PRO A 38 31.02 -33.92 4.71
C PRO A 38 32.10 -34.61 3.84
N PRO A 39 31.71 -35.37 2.81
CA PRO A 39 32.64 -35.97 1.87
C PRO A 39 33.35 -34.91 1.01
N PRO A 40 34.57 -35.17 0.51
CA PRO A 40 35.33 -34.21 -0.28
C PRO A 40 34.67 -33.94 -1.63
N ALA A 41 34.73 -32.68 -2.05
CA ALA A 41 34.20 -32.19 -3.31
C ALA A 41 34.93 -32.84 -4.51
N SER A 42 34.18 -33.48 -5.39
CA SER A 42 34.65 -33.86 -6.73
C SER A 42 34.95 -32.60 -7.54
N ALA A 43 36.19 -32.47 -7.98
CA ALA A 43 36.64 -31.43 -8.90
C ALA A 43 35.94 -31.57 -10.26
N LEU A 44 35.27 -30.52 -10.71
CA LEU A 44 34.83 -30.36 -12.09
C LEU A 44 35.99 -29.78 -12.93
N PRO A 45 36.15 -30.17 -14.21
CA PRO A 45 37.21 -29.68 -15.08
C PRO A 45 37.02 -28.20 -15.42
N PRO A 46 38.11 -27.46 -15.75
CA PRO A 46 38.02 -26.05 -16.08
C PRO A 46 37.31 -25.87 -17.42
N SER A 47 36.19 -25.15 -17.43
CA SER A 47 35.63 -24.60 -18.65
C SER A 47 36.19 -23.20 -18.83
N ASP A 48 37.18 -23.09 -19.72
CA ASP A 48 37.62 -21.85 -20.32
C ASP A 48 36.45 -21.20 -21.07
N VAL A 49 35.87 -20.18 -20.45
CA VAL A 49 35.21 -19.09 -21.18
C VAL A 49 35.57 -17.81 -20.45
N ALA A 50 36.65 -17.19 -20.91
CA ALA A 50 36.98 -15.82 -20.64
C ALA A 50 35.89 -14.91 -21.25
N ALA A 51 34.78 -14.75 -20.53
CA ALA A 51 33.93 -13.59 -20.66
C ALA A 51 34.44 -12.58 -19.63
N GLY A 52 35.13 -11.55 -20.10
CA GLY A 52 35.70 -10.49 -19.26
C GLY A 52 34.65 -9.99 -18.27
N SER A 53 34.92 -10.18 -16.98
CA SER A 53 34.19 -9.47 -15.94
C SER A 53 34.40 -7.98 -16.17
N PRO A 54 33.36 -7.16 -16.32
CA PRO A 54 33.53 -5.72 -16.38
C PRO A 54 34.17 -5.28 -15.06
N ALA A 55 35.12 -4.34 -15.17
CA ALA A 55 35.82 -3.78 -14.04
C ALA A 55 34.84 -3.30 -12.95
N PRO A 56 35.17 -3.45 -11.66
CA PRO A 56 34.37 -2.86 -10.59
C PRO A 56 34.49 -1.33 -10.70
N GLY A 57 33.37 -0.65 -10.95
CA GLY A 57 33.27 0.81 -10.75
C GLY A 57 32.73 1.65 -11.91
N ALA A 58 32.38 1.09 -13.07
CA ALA A 58 31.65 1.85 -14.08
C ALA A 58 30.14 1.62 -13.89
N GLU A 59 29.46 2.52 -13.18
CA GLU A 59 27.99 2.55 -13.19
C GLU A 59 27.51 2.76 -14.62
N VAL A 60 26.79 1.77 -15.17
CA VAL A 60 26.17 1.92 -16.49
C VAL A 60 25.15 3.06 -16.40
N PRO A 61 25.27 4.13 -17.21
CA PRO A 61 24.36 5.25 -17.16
C PRO A 61 22.91 4.79 -17.35
N LEU A 62 22.03 5.23 -16.46
CA LEU A 62 20.60 4.99 -16.60
C LEU A 62 20.02 5.91 -17.68
N PRO A 63 19.01 5.46 -18.44
CA PRO A 63 18.33 6.33 -19.39
C PRO A 63 17.67 7.50 -18.64
N PRO A 64 17.59 8.70 -19.25
CA PRO A 64 16.95 9.85 -18.61
C PRO A 64 15.45 9.59 -18.39
N ILE A 65 14.89 10.20 -17.35
CA ILE A 65 13.45 10.21 -17.13
C ILE A 65 12.80 11.21 -18.10
N PRO A 66 11.71 10.85 -18.79
CA PRO A 66 10.97 11.80 -19.62
C PRO A 66 10.51 13.01 -18.80
N MET A 67 10.77 14.20 -19.33
CA MET A 67 10.33 15.46 -18.74
C MET A 67 9.34 16.11 -19.70
N LEU A 68 8.07 16.10 -19.32
CA LEU A 68 7.00 16.76 -20.07
C LEU A 68 6.89 18.21 -19.63
N ASP A 69 6.55 19.09 -20.57
CA ASP A 69 6.00 20.39 -20.21
C ASP A 69 4.57 20.23 -19.64
N GLU A 70 4.02 21.32 -19.13
CA GLU A 70 2.69 21.33 -18.50
C GLU A 70 1.57 20.93 -19.47
N GLY A 71 1.62 21.40 -20.72
CA GLY A 71 0.61 21.07 -21.73
C GLY A 71 0.63 19.58 -22.09
N GLN A 72 1.82 19.05 -22.36
CA GLN A 72 2.03 17.62 -22.63
C GLN A 72 1.62 16.74 -21.44
N ALA A 73 1.92 17.18 -20.21
CA ALA A 73 1.52 16.48 -19.00
C ALA A 73 -0.01 16.40 -18.87
N PHE A 74 -0.73 17.48 -19.19
CA PHE A 74 -2.18 17.47 -19.19
C PHE A 74 -2.77 16.59 -20.28
N GLU A 75 -2.24 16.62 -21.51
CA GLU A 75 -2.68 15.73 -22.59
C GLU A 75 -2.49 14.26 -22.22
N GLU A 76 -1.33 13.91 -21.66
CA GLU A 76 -1.04 12.56 -21.21
C GLU A 76 -1.94 12.14 -20.02
N ALA A 77 -2.20 13.04 -19.07
CA ALA A 77 -3.14 12.76 -17.97
C ALA A 77 -4.58 12.57 -18.47
N MET A 78 -5.00 13.31 -19.51
CA MET A 78 -6.29 13.12 -20.17
C MET A 78 -6.38 11.77 -20.88
N ARG A 79 -5.32 11.35 -21.58
CA ARG A 79 -5.22 10.00 -22.16
C ARG A 79 -5.34 8.94 -21.07
N LEU A 80 -4.56 9.06 -19.99
CA LEU A 80 -4.60 8.15 -18.85
C LEU A 80 -5.98 8.10 -18.18
N ARG A 81 -6.70 9.23 -18.08
CA ARG A 81 -8.06 9.28 -17.55
C ARG A 81 -9.03 8.49 -18.45
N ALA A 82 -8.95 8.67 -19.77
CA ALA A 82 -9.77 7.91 -20.72
C ALA A 82 -9.48 6.40 -20.65
N ASP A 83 -8.20 6.03 -20.57
CA ASP A 83 -7.77 4.64 -20.43
C ASP A 83 -8.21 4.05 -19.09
N PHE A 84 -8.11 4.80 -18.00
CA PHE A 84 -8.55 4.39 -16.67
C PHE A 84 -10.05 4.06 -16.65
N HIS A 85 -10.89 4.92 -17.23
CA HIS A 85 -12.33 4.67 -17.30
C HIS A 85 -12.68 3.41 -18.10
N ARG A 86 -11.89 3.08 -19.13
CA ARG A 86 -12.09 1.88 -19.96
C ARG A 86 -11.56 0.61 -19.31
N GLU A 87 -10.41 0.69 -18.64
CA GLU A 87 -9.66 -0.48 -18.14
C GLU A 87 -9.97 -0.82 -16.68
N VAL A 88 -10.51 0.13 -15.91
CA VAL A 88 -10.84 -0.02 -14.48
C VAL A 88 -12.36 0.12 -14.29
N PRO A 89 -13.16 -0.92 -14.57
CA PRO A 89 -14.64 -0.84 -14.50
C PRO A 89 -15.19 -0.59 -13.09
N VAL A 90 -14.37 -0.81 -12.06
CA VAL A 90 -14.70 -0.54 -10.64
C VAL A 90 -14.33 0.89 -10.21
N ALA A 91 -14.01 1.76 -11.17
CA ALA A 91 -13.71 3.17 -10.95
C ALA A 91 -14.85 3.87 -10.21
N LEU A 92 -14.47 4.77 -9.29
CA LEU A 92 -15.39 5.67 -8.63
C LEU A 92 -15.71 6.85 -9.53
N HIS A 93 -16.98 7.27 -9.53
CA HIS A 93 -17.35 8.57 -10.05
C HIS A 93 -17.07 9.62 -8.96
N LEU A 94 -16.13 10.53 -9.23
CA LEU A 94 -15.74 11.59 -8.31
C LEU A 94 -16.27 12.93 -8.79
N THR A 95 -17.04 13.62 -7.95
CA THR A 95 -17.52 14.99 -8.24
C THR A 95 -16.34 15.96 -8.29
N ALA A 96 -16.53 17.13 -8.93
CA ALA A 96 -15.49 18.16 -8.98
C ALA A 96 -15.03 18.59 -7.56
N GLU A 97 -15.97 18.69 -6.61
CA GLU A 97 -15.67 18.98 -5.20
C GLU A 97 -14.79 17.89 -4.56
N GLN A 98 -15.12 16.61 -4.78
CA GLN A 98 -14.31 15.50 -4.28
C GLN A 98 -12.92 15.50 -4.90
N GLN A 99 -12.81 15.81 -6.20
CA GLN A 99 -11.51 15.91 -6.87
C GLN A 99 -10.66 17.04 -6.26
N ALA A 100 -11.24 18.22 -6.06
CA ALA A 100 -10.57 19.34 -5.40
C ALA A 100 -10.13 19.00 -3.97
N GLN A 101 -10.96 18.27 -3.21
CA GLN A 101 -10.61 17.81 -1.87
C GLN A 101 -9.40 16.87 -1.87
N TRP A 102 -9.36 15.90 -2.78
CA TRP A 102 -8.20 14.99 -2.91
C TRP A 102 -6.92 15.75 -3.24
N ILE A 103 -6.98 16.71 -4.15
CA ILE A 103 -5.85 17.56 -4.51
C ILE A 103 -5.38 18.37 -3.31
N ALA A 104 -6.29 19.02 -2.59
CA ALA A 104 -5.96 19.84 -1.41
C ALA A 104 -5.28 19.01 -0.31
N LEU A 105 -5.84 17.84 0.01
CA LEU A 105 -5.28 16.91 0.99
C LEU A 105 -3.89 16.42 0.58
N ALA A 106 -3.71 16.07 -0.70
CA ALA A 106 -2.43 15.60 -1.20
C ALA A 106 -1.36 16.71 -1.15
N ARG A 107 -1.69 17.94 -1.56
CA ARG A 107 -0.79 19.09 -1.47
C ARG A 107 -0.34 19.35 -0.04
N GLN A 108 -1.30 19.38 0.89
CA GLN A 108 -1.01 19.58 2.30
C GLN A 108 -0.03 18.52 2.83
N GLN A 109 -0.24 17.25 2.50
CA GLN A 109 0.64 16.17 2.97
C GLN A 109 2.02 16.20 2.30
N VAL A 110 2.09 16.53 1.01
CA VAL A 110 3.36 16.69 0.29
C VAL A 110 4.19 17.82 0.89
N GLU A 111 3.56 18.97 1.18
CA GLU A 111 4.20 20.11 1.84
C GLU A 111 4.67 19.76 3.25
N GLN A 112 3.81 19.14 4.06
CA GLN A 112 4.14 18.71 5.42
C GLN A 112 5.30 17.71 5.47
N ALA A 113 5.37 16.82 4.47
CA ALA A 113 6.44 15.83 4.36
C ALA A 113 7.74 16.43 3.79
N GLY A 114 7.73 17.65 3.26
CA GLY A 114 8.84 18.23 2.52
C GLY A 114 9.20 17.44 1.26
N TYR A 115 8.23 16.73 0.67
CA TYR A 115 8.46 15.92 -0.52
C TYR A 115 8.53 16.82 -1.77
N VAL A 116 9.65 16.74 -2.49
CA VAL A 116 9.89 17.59 -3.66
C VAL A 116 9.27 16.95 -4.90
N ILE A 117 8.41 17.71 -5.58
CA ILE A 117 7.91 17.37 -6.93
C ILE A 117 8.67 18.26 -7.91
N ASP A 118 9.62 17.64 -8.62
CA ASP A 118 10.55 18.29 -9.54
C ASP A 118 10.14 18.15 -11.02
N ARG A 119 9.17 17.29 -11.32
CA ARG A 119 8.57 17.12 -12.65
C ARG A 119 7.09 16.73 -12.56
N PRO A 120 6.33 16.91 -13.66
CA PRO A 120 5.01 16.30 -13.80
C PRO A 120 5.10 14.77 -13.68
N GLN A 121 4.29 14.20 -12.81
CA GLN A 121 4.24 12.75 -12.59
C GLN A 121 2.91 12.31 -11.96
N VAL A 122 2.63 11.02 -12.01
CA VAL A 122 1.51 10.41 -11.28
C VAL A 122 1.95 10.13 -9.84
N MET A 123 1.13 10.57 -8.89
CA MET A 123 1.20 10.14 -7.49
C MET A 123 -0.06 9.38 -7.13
N ILE A 124 0.09 8.27 -6.42
CA ILE A 124 -1.04 7.53 -5.86
C ILE A 124 -1.32 8.05 -4.46
N VAL A 125 -2.55 8.44 -4.18
CA VAL A 125 -2.98 8.91 -2.87
C VAL A 125 -3.98 7.94 -2.28
N VAL A 126 -3.74 7.47 -1.07
CA VAL A 126 -4.55 6.49 -0.35
C VAL A 126 -5.04 7.12 0.94
N ASP A 127 -6.36 7.12 1.14
CA ASP A 127 -6.94 7.46 2.43
C ASP A 127 -7.26 6.18 3.20
N ARG A 128 -6.44 5.93 4.23
CA ARG A 128 -6.56 4.75 5.10
C ARG A 128 -7.61 4.93 6.18
N ASN A 129 -8.34 6.06 6.23
CA ASN A 129 -9.38 6.25 7.22
C ASN A 129 -10.46 5.16 7.09
N PRO A 130 -10.92 4.51 8.18
CA PRO A 130 -11.91 3.45 8.11
C PRO A 130 -13.25 3.85 7.49
N ALA A 131 -13.63 5.14 7.55
CA ALA A 131 -14.85 5.66 6.93
C ALA A 131 -14.68 5.98 5.43
N VAL A 132 -13.44 6.10 4.94
CA VAL A 132 -13.14 6.47 3.55
C VAL A 132 -12.70 5.26 2.74
N GLN A 133 -11.52 4.70 3.03
CA GLN A 133 -10.94 3.54 2.34
C GLN A 133 -10.97 3.68 0.80
N ARG A 134 -10.36 4.76 0.30
CA ARG A 134 -10.30 5.08 -1.13
C ARG A 134 -8.87 5.41 -1.57
N LEU A 135 -8.64 5.25 -2.86
CA LEU A 135 -7.40 5.61 -3.53
C LEU A 135 -7.74 6.51 -4.72
N CYS A 136 -6.94 7.56 -4.95
CA CYS A 136 -6.96 8.37 -6.16
C CYS A 136 -5.59 8.41 -6.84
N LEU A 137 -5.58 8.42 -8.16
CA LEU A 137 -4.41 8.72 -8.98
C LEU A 137 -4.44 10.21 -9.30
N LEU A 138 -3.37 10.92 -8.96
CA LEU A 138 -3.23 12.35 -9.24
C LEU A 138 -2.10 12.58 -10.26
N LEU A 139 -2.35 13.40 -11.26
CA LEU A 139 -1.28 14.18 -11.89
C LEU A 139 -0.84 15.23 -10.88
N VAL A 140 0.41 15.17 -10.47
CA VAL A 140 1.06 16.18 -9.63
C VAL A 140 2.12 16.90 -10.44
N MET A 141 2.25 18.21 -10.20
CA MET A 141 3.17 19.08 -10.92
C MET A 141 3.99 19.95 -9.97
N PRO A 142 5.20 20.37 -10.38
CA PRO A 142 6.04 21.26 -9.60
C PRO A 142 5.38 22.62 -9.32
N GLY A 143 5.75 23.22 -8.18
CA GLY A 143 5.31 24.56 -7.82
C GLY A 143 3.79 24.67 -7.61
N GLN A 144 3.22 25.77 -8.11
CA GLN A 144 1.80 26.10 -7.93
C GLN A 144 0.91 25.64 -9.11
N ALA A 145 1.47 24.90 -10.08
CA ALA A 145 0.73 24.42 -11.25
C ALA A 145 -0.43 23.48 -10.88
N ASP A 146 -1.48 23.43 -11.71
CA ASP A 146 -2.75 22.77 -11.36
C ASP A 146 -2.68 21.24 -11.36
N TRP A 147 -2.88 20.62 -10.21
CA TRP A 147 -2.95 19.16 -10.12
C TRP A 147 -4.31 18.65 -10.61
N GLN A 148 -4.36 17.42 -11.12
CA GLN A 148 -5.61 16.83 -11.61
C GLN A 148 -5.80 15.39 -11.13
N VAL A 149 -7.06 15.00 -10.89
CA VAL A 149 -7.40 13.60 -10.63
C VAL A 149 -7.49 12.83 -11.96
N ILE A 150 -6.77 11.72 -12.06
CA ILE A 150 -6.84 10.80 -13.20
C ILE A 150 -7.96 9.78 -12.99
N GLY A 151 -8.14 9.29 -11.76
CA GLY A 151 -9.19 8.33 -11.42
C GLY A 151 -9.11 7.87 -9.97
N GLY A 152 -10.13 7.16 -9.49
CA GLY A 152 -10.14 6.63 -8.12
C GLY A 152 -10.86 5.30 -7.99
N THR A 153 -10.52 4.54 -6.95
CA THR A 153 -11.13 3.25 -6.62
C THR A 153 -11.32 3.09 -5.11
N ARG A 154 -12.07 2.06 -4.71
CA ARG A 154 -12.05 1.58 -3.33
C ARG A 154 -10.78 0.78 -3.07
N VAL A 155 -10.24 0.89 -1.87
CA VAL A 155 -9.05 0.17 -1.40
C VAL A 155 -9.36 -0.47 -0.05
N SER A 156 -8.54 -1.41 0.39
CA SER A 156 -8.57 -1.91 1.76
C SER A 156 -7.20 -1.80 2.38
N THR A 157 -7.12 -1.13 3.53
CA THR A 157 -5.89 -0.95 4.30
C THR A 157 -5.91 -1.77 5.58
N GLY A 158 -4.83 -1.67 6.35
CA GLY A 158 -4.59 -2.37 7.59
C GLY A 158 -5.73 -2.20 8.59
N THR A 159 -6.11 -3.28 9.28
CA THR A 159 -7.16 -3.26 10.29
C THR A 159 -6.62 -3.55 11.69
N THR A 160 -7.51 -3.61 12.67
CA THR A 160 -7.19 -3.83 14.10
C THR A 160 -7.78 -5.14 14.60
N GLY A 161 -7.40 -5.54 15.82
CA GLY A 161 -8.08 -6.58 16.59
C GLY A 161 -7.60 -8.02 16.40
N ARG A 162 -7.00 -8.39 15.26
CA ARG A 162 -6.41 -9.73 15.06
C ARG A 162 -4.90 -9.68 15.22
N LYS A 163 -4.30 -10.66 15.92
CA LYS A 163 -2.84 -10.74 16.11
C LYS A 163 -2.11 -10.57 14.77
N TYR A 164 -1.05 -9.76 14.77
CA TYR A 164 -0.24 -9.39 13.59
C TYR A 164 -0.87 -8.41 12.60
N TYR A 165 -2.06 -7.87 12.86
CA TYR A 165 -2.66 -6.85 12.00
C TYR A 165 -2.18 -5.45 12.33
N TYR A 166 -1.42 -4.85 11.43
CA TYR A 166 -0.97 -3.47 11.56
C TYR A 166 -1.97 -2.51 10.94
N ILE A 167 -2.04 -1.30 11.47
CA ILE A 167 -2.63 -0.18 10.72
C ILE A 167 -1.62 0.23 9.65
N THR A 168 -2.05 0.30 8.39
CA THR A 168 -1.17 0.77 7.30
C THR A 168 -0.60 2.14 7.66
N PRO A 169 0.73 2.35 7.64
CA PRO A 169 1.34 3.60 8.09
C PRO A 169 0.96 4.78 7.17
N THR A 170 0.94 5.98 7.72
CA THR A 170 0.80 7.23 6.94
C THR A 170 2.17 7.75 6.54
N GLY A 171 2.22 8.52 5.44
CA GLY A 171 3.46 9.08 4.88
C GLY A 171 3.56 8.88 3.37
N ILE A 172 4.71 9.23 2.81
CA ILE A 172 5.02 9.03 1.39
C ILE A 172 6.01 7.88 1.26
N PHE A 173 5.64 6.88 0.47
CA PHE A 173 6.40 5.64 0.30
C PHE A 173 6.78 5.46 -1.16
N THR A 174 8.02 5.08 -1.43
CA THR A 174 8.60 5.13 -2.77
C THR A 174 8.96 3.74 -3.30
N ASN A 175 8.62 3.47 -4.56
CA ASN A 175 9.00 2.26 -5.30
C ASN A 175 10.35 2.49 -5.99
N THR A 176 11.41 2.41 -5.19
CA THR A 176 12.80 2.63 -5.62
C THR A 176 13.46 1.37 -6.17
N ALA A 177 14.50 1.53 -6.98
CA ALA A 177 15.23 0.40 -7.61
C ALA A 177 16.32 -0.24 -6.71
N ASP A 178 16.40 0.12 -5.43
CA ASP A 178 17.22 -0.55 -4.41
C ASP A 178 16.62 -1.91 -3.98
N ARG A 179 15.32 -2.09 -4.20
CA ARG A 179 14.57 -3.31 -3.93
C ARG A 179 13.85 -3.77 -5.19
N LEU A 180 13.79 -5.07 -5.39
CA LEU A 180 13.05 -5.69 -6.47
C LEU A 180 11.72 -6.19 -5.91
N GLY A 181 10.60 -5.66 -6.39
CA GLY A 181 9.29 -6.23 -6.12
C GLY A 181 9.10 -7.58 -6.82
N TYR A 182 7.89 -8.11 -6.80
CA TYR A 182 7.63 -9.43 -7.37
C TYR A 182 6.25 -9.51 -8.04
N ARG A 183 5.95 -10.69 -8.61
CA ARG A 183 4.64 -11.04 -9.16
C ARG A 183 4.01 -12.14 -8.33
N ALA A 184 2.70 -12.01 -8.12
CA ALA A 184 1.91 -13.01 -7.43
C ALA A 184 1.97 -14.36 -8.16
N LEU A 185 2.16 -15.44 -7.40
CA LEU A 185 2.06 -16.80 -7.95
C LEU A 185 0.60 -17.24 -8.17
N GLY A 186 -0.37 -16.51 -7.60
CA GLY A 186 -1.79 -16.87 -7.65
C GLY A 186 -2.12 -18.11 -6.82
N THR A 187 -1.32 -18.40 -5.79
CA THR A 187 -1.52 -19.52 -4.87
C THR A 187 -2.80 -19.32 -4.07
N LYS A 188 -3.63 -20.36 -4.03
CA LYS A 188 -4.84 -20.40 -3.22
C LYS A 188 -4.51 -20.94 -1.83
N ASN A 189 -5.09 -20.34 -0.79
CA ASN A 189 -5.10 -20.93 0.55
C ASN A 189 -6.15 -22.05 0.65
N GLU A 190 -6.30 -22.64 1.83
CA GLU A 190 -7.30 -23.69 2.13
C GLU A 190 -8.75 -23.31 1.77
N ASN A 191 -9.05 -22.00 1.75
CA ASN A 191 -10.37 -21.45 1.41
C ASN A 191 -10.49 -21.10 -0.07
N GLY A 192 -9.52 -21.47 -0.91
CA GLY A 192 -9.51 -21.15 -2.34
C GLY A 192 -9.14 -19.70 -2.68
N ILE A 193 -8.74 -18.89 -1.69
CA ILE A 193 -8.48 -17.46 -1.82
C ILE A 193 -7.00 -17.20 -2.16
N ARG A 194 -6.75 -16.31 -3.11
CA ARG A 194 -5.42 -15.82 -3.48
C ARG A 194 -5.11 -14.52 -2.75
N GLY A 195 -4.24 -14.59 -1.73
CA GLY A 195 -3.98 -13.48 -0.81
C GLY A 195 -3.56 -12.18 -1.51
N ILE A 196 -2.64 -12.29 -2.47
CA ILE A 196 -2.05 -11.17 -3.23
C ILE A 196 -2.58 -11.06 -4.67
N GLY A 197 -3.74 -11.65 -4.95
CA GLY A 197 -4.40 -11.61 -6.25
C GLY A 197 -4.03 -12.75 -7.20
N ALA A 198 -4.50 -12.66 -8.43
CA ALA A 198 -4.29 -13.68 -9.46
C ALA A 198 -2.81 -13.82 -9.85
N LYS A 199 -2.46 -14.94 -10.48
CA LYS A 199 -1.10 -15.20 -10.97
C LYS A 199 -0.65 -14.09 -11.92
N GLY A 200 0.58 -13.62 -11.73
CA GLY A 200 1.20 -12.59 -12.56
C GLY A 200 0.92 -11.15 -12.09
N MET A 201 -0.02 -10.92 -11.17
CA MET A 201 -0.31 -9.57 -10.67
C MET A 201 0.90 -8.96 -9.94
N ARG A 202 1.06 -7.64 -10.06
CA ARG A 202 2.22 -6.92 -9.51
C ARG A 202 2.08 -6.74 -8.00
N VAL A 203 3.17 -6.94 -7.27
CA VAL A 203 3.29 -6.51 -5.86
C VAL A 203 4.38 -5.45 -5.76
N TRP A 204 3.97 -4.21 -5.49
CA TRP A 204 4.90 -3.12 -5.19
C TRP A 204 5.30 -3.20 -3.73
N ASP A 205 6.61 -3.23 -3.50
CA ASP A 205 7.22 -3.36 -2.18
C ASP A 205 7.88 -2.03 -1.81
N PHE A 206 7.39 -1.40 -0.75
CA PHE A 206 7.87 -0.12 -0.26
C PHE A 206 8.84 -0.26 0.91
N GLY A 207 9.37 -1.46 1.15
CA GLY A 207 10.36 -1.71 2.19
C GLY A 207 9.77 -1.90 3.58
N TRP A 208 10.67 -1.93 4.56
CA TRP A 208 10.32 -2.02 5.97
C TRP A 208 9.89 -0.64 6.49
N GLN A 209 8.68 -0.56 7.03
CA GLN A 209 8.06 0.65 7.52
C GLN A 209 7.63 0.49 8.97
N TRP A 210 7.74 1.54 9.76
CA TRP A 210 7.20 1.56 11.12
C TRP A 210 5.68 1.79 11.08
N ALA A 211 4.94 0.85 11.64
CA ALA A 211 3.48 0.87 11.69
C ALA A 211 2.99 0.54 13.10
N GLU A 212 1.81 1.05 13.47
CA GLU A 212 1.19 0.71 14.74
C GLU A 212 0.66 -0.72 14.71
N LYS A 213 0.99 -1.51 15.75
CA LYS A 213 0.46 -2.84 15.96
C LYS A 213 -1.04 -2.73 16.31
N GLY A 214 -1.89 -2.85 15.31
CA GLY A 214 -3.35 -2.67 15.43
C GLY A 214 -4.05 -3.71 16.32
N TRP A 215 -3.36 -4.77 16.71
CA TRP A 215 -3.86 -5.78 17.65
C TRP A 215 -3.51 -5.53 19.11
N LEU A 216 -2.64 -4.55 19.39
CA LEU A 216 -2.29 -4.17 20.75
C LEU A 216 -3.07 -2.92 21.14
N PRO A 217 -3.70 -2.89 22.33
CA PRO A 217 -4.32 -1.68 22.86
C PRO A 217 -3.33 -0.51 22.97
N SER A 218 -2.06 -0.79 23.25
CA SER A 218 -0.99 0.22 23.36
C SER A 218 -0.62 0.90 22.04
N ARG A 219 -1.03 0.35 20.90
CA ARG A 219 -0.64 0.82 19.55
C ARG A 219 0.87 0.96 19.35
N GLU A 220 1.67 0.22 20.12
CA GLU A 220 3.13 0.23 20.00
C GLU A 220 3.53 0.01 18.53
N LYS A 221 4.55 0.73 18.07
CA LYS A 221 5.03 0.59 16.70
C LYS A 221 5.87 -0.69 16.54
N GLY A 222 5.76 -1.31 15.38
CA GLY A 222 6.63 -2.39 14.93
C GLY A 222 6.93 -2.23 13.44
N GLN A 223 7.97 -2.91 12.96
CA GLN A 223 8.26 -2.90 11.53
C GLN A 223 7.35 -3.86 10.78
N ILE A 224 6.83 -3.42 9.63
CA ILE A 224 6.15 -4.24 8.64
C ILE A 224 6.78 -4.05 7.27
N ARG A 225 6.67 -5.05 6.40
CA ARG A 225 6.91 -4.84 4.98
C ARG A 225 5.65 -4.21 4.39
N LEU A 226 5.72 -2.95 3.98
CA LEU A 226 4.59 -2.28 3.36
C LEU A 226 4.53 -2.67 1.89
N GLU A 227 3.42 -3.27 1.49
CA GLU A 227 3.18 -3.68 0.11
C GLU A 227 1.85 -3.12 -0.40
N MET A 228 1.80 -2.83 -1.71
CA MET A 228 0.56 -2.64 -2.44
C MET A 228 0.38 -3.75 -3.46
N HIS A 229 -0.78 -4.40 -3.44
CA HIS A 229 -1.04 -5.56 -4.28
C HIS A 229 -2.51 -5.73 -4.64
N ALA A 230 -2.77 -6.52 -5.69
CA ALA A 230 -4.12 -6.88 -6.10
C ALA A 230 -4.85 -7.70 -5.02
N THR A 231 -6.16 -7.55 -4.97
CA THR A 231 -7.06 -8.39 -4.18
C THR A 231 -7.53 -9.57 -5.03
N ASP A 232 -7.90 -10.68 -4.40
CA ASP A 232 -8.55 -11.78 -5.11
C ASP A 232 -9.83 -11.27 -5.83
N PRO A 233 -9.87 -11.27 -7.17
CA PRO A 233 -10.99 -10.71 -7.93
C PRO A 233 -12.27 -11.52 -7.76
N ASP A 234 -12.18 -12.83 -7.50
CA ASP A 234 -13.33 -13.73 -7.46
C ASP A 234 -14.04 -13.66 -6.09
N PHE A 235 -13.30 -13.42 -5.01
CA PHE A 235 -13.82 -13.55 -3.64
C PHE A 235 -13.80 -12.27 -2.80
N LEU A 236 -12.70 -11.51 -2.88
CA LEU A 236 -12.40 -10.47 -1.90
C LEU A 236 -12.51 -9.05 -2.46
N GLU A 237 -12.51 -8.86 -3.77
CA GLU A 237 -12.57 -7.52 -4.38
C GLU A 237 -13.86 -6.78 -4.02
N ARG A 238 -14.99 -7.50 -3.94
CA ARG A 238 -16.27 -6.97 -3.43
C ARG A 238 -16.23 -6.43 -1.99
N ARG A 239 -15.19 -6.75 -1.22
CA ARG A 239 -15.01 -6.30 0.17
C ARG A 239 -14.15 -5.04 0.29
N LEU A 240 -13.59 -4.55 -0.81
CA LEU A 240 -12.83 -3.30 -0.84
C LEU A 240 -13.69 -2.11 -0.37
N GLY A 241 -13.04 -1.10 0.21
CA GLY A 241 -13.69 0.03 0.87
C GLY A 241 -13.91 -0.19 2.36
N ARG A 242 -13.17 -1.11 2.97
CA ARG A 242 -13.15 -1.40 4.42
C ARG A 242 -11.73 -1.72 4.86
N THR A 243 -11.40 -1.51 6.13
CA THR A 243 -10.12 -1.98 6.69
C THR A 243 -10.13 -3.51 6.76
N ALA A 244 -9.28 -4.16 5.96
CA ALA A 244 -9.35 -5.62 5.73
C ALA A 244 -8.01 -6.22 5.27
N SER A 245 -6.88 -5.61 5.66
CA SER A 245 -5.54 -6.15 5.44
C SER A 245 -4.75 -6.26 6.76
N GLU A 246 -3.62 -6.96 6.71
CA GLU A 246 -2.66 -7.08 7.82
C GLU A 246 -1.68 -5.88 7.89
N GLY A 247 -1.90 -4.83 7.09
CA GLY A 247 -1.03 -3.65 7.00
C GLY A 247 -0.74 -3.21 5.57
N CYS A 248 -1.02 -4.07 4.58
CA CYS A 248 -0.86 -3.80 3.15
C CYS A 248 -1.93 -2.85 2.57
N ILE A 249 -1.69 -2.34 1.37
CA ILE A 249 -2.64 -1.59 0.56
C ILE A 249 -3.23 -2.54 -0.50
N ARG A 250 -4.49 -2.94 -0.30
CA ARG A 250 -5.17 -3.88 -1.18
C ARG A 250 -6.00 -3.14 -2.21
N ILE A 251 -5.65 -3.28 -3.49
CA ILE A 251 -6.33 -2.63 -4.62
C ILE A 251 -7.14 -3.62 -5.46
N PRO A 252 -8.08 -3.13 -6.30
CA PRO A 252 -8.74 -3.97 -7.30
C PRO A 252 -7.74 -4.63 -8.27
N ALA A 253 -8.07 -5.82 -8.78
CA ALA A 253 -7.21 -6.50 -9.74
C ALA A 253 -7.07 -5.70 -11.06
N THR A 254 -8.14 -5.08 -11.51
CA THR A 254 -8.14 -4.23 -12.72
C THR A 254 -7.27 -2.99 -12.56
N LEU A 255 -7.30 -2.34 -11.38
CA LEU A 255 -6.38 -1.23 -11.07
C LEU A 255 -4.92 -1.70 -11.05
N ASN A 256 -4.63 -2.88 -10.48
CA ASN A 256 -3.28 -3.44 -10.49
C ASN A 256 -2.75 -3.61 -11.92
N VAL A 257 -3.56 -4.19 -12.80
CA VAL A 257 -3.21 -4.37 -14.21
C VAL A 257 -3.01 -3.01 -14.89
N PHE A 258 -3.87 -2.03 -14.64
CA PHE A 258 -3.74 -0.68 -15.19
C PHE A 258 -2.40 -0.03 -14.77
N LEU A 259 -2.10 -0.01 -13.48
CA LEU A 259 -0.84 0.54 -12.95
C LEU A 259 0.40 -0.17 -13.53
N ASP A 260 0.34 -1.51 -13.66
CA ASP A 260 1.42 -2.35 -14.19
C ASP A 260 1.60 -2.22 -15.71
N ARG A 261 0.51 -1.99 -16.47
CA ARG A 261 0.54 -1.77 -17.92
C ARG A 261 1.06 -0.39 -18.27
N HIS A 262 0.64 0.64 -17.54
CA HIS A 262 1.04 2.03 -17.77
C HIS A 262 2.26 2.46 -16.95
N GLY A 263 2.83 1.57 -16.14
CA GLY A 263 4.08 1.80 -15.40
C GLY A 263 4.01 2.94 -14.37
N LEU A 264 2.83 3.26 -13.83
CA LEU A 264 2.60 4.53 -13.12
C LEU A 264 3.36 4.68 -11.78
N LEU A 265 3.93 3.61 -11.25
CA LEU A 265 4.83 3.60 -10.08
C LEU A 265 6.26 3.15 -10.41
N ASP A 266 6.56 2.87 -11.68
CA ASP A 266 7.73 2.10 -12.07
C ASP A 266 8.83 2.97 -12.69
N VAL A 267 8.83 4.31 -12.54
CA VAL A 267 9.83 5.17 -13.25
C VAL A 267 11.28 4.73 -13.00
N ALA A 268 11.64 4.40 -11.75
CA ALA A 268 12.97 3.90 -11.41
C ALA A 268 13.22 2.47 -11.93
N TYR A 269 12.16 1.67 -12.02
CA TYR A 269 12.22 0.29 -12.53
C TYR A 269 12.40 0.28 -14.05
N GLU A 270 11.74 1.17 -14.78
CA GLU A 270 11.91 1.34 -16.23
C GLU A 270 13.34 1.76 -16.57
N GLN A 271 13.90 2.73 -15.82
CA GLN A 271 15.32 3.08 -15.96
C GLN A 271 16.23 1.88 -15.70
N LYS A 272 15.99 1.15 -14.60
CA LYS A 272 16.83 0.02 -14.21
C LYS A 272 16.71 -1.16 -15.16
N ALA A 273 15.55 -1.39 -15.77
CA ALA A 273 15.32 -2.47 -16.74
C ALA A 273 16.12 -2.31 -18.05
N ALA A 274 16.57 -1.09 -18.37
CA ALA A 274 17.49 -0.86 -19.48
C ALA A 274 18.83 -1.56 -19.27
N VAL A 275 19.29 -1.66 -18.03
CA VAL A 275 20.64 -2.16 -17.68
C VAL A 275 20.65 -3.43 -16.82
N ASP A 276 19.53 -3.80 -16.20
CA ASP A 276 19.41 -4.96 -15.33
C ASP A 276 18.29 -5.90 -15.80
N ARG A 277 18.68 -7.14 -16.17
CA ARG A 277 17.77 -8.16 -16.67
C ARG A 277 16.71 -8.59 -15.66
N ARG A 278 16.96 -8.45 -14.35
CA ARG A 278 16.00 -8.84 -13.29
C ARG A 278 14.83 -7.89 -13.25
N PHE A 279 15.10 -6.59 -13.36
CA PHE A 279 14.06 -5.57 -13.51
C PHE A 279 13.28 -5.83 -14.78
N ARG A 280 13.97 -5.99 -15.92
CA ARG A 280 13.31 -6.30 -17.21
C ARG A 280 12.41 -7.55 -17.16
N ALA A 281 12.85 -8.61 -16.51
CA ALA A 281 12.07 -9.84 -16.37
C ALA A 281 10.86 -9.69 -15.43
N LEU A 282 10.92 -8.75 -14.48
CA LEU A 282 9.80 -8.41 -13.63
C LEU A 282 8.76 -7.58 -14.36
N LEU A 283 9.14 -6.69 -15.27
CA LEU A 283 8.21 -5.83 -16.01
C LEU A 283 7.36 -6.65 -17.00
N ARG A 284 6.12 -6.21 -17.25
CA ARG A 284 5.27 -6.89 -18.24
C ARG A 284 5.91 -6.76 -19.64
N PRO A 285 5.68 -7.70 -20.55
CA PRO A 285 6.13 -7.57 -21.93
C PRO A 285 5.21 -6.65 -22.77
N ASP A 286 3.93 -6.54 -22.39
CA ASP A 286 2.87 -5.85 -23.15
C ASP A 286 2.54 -4.44 -22.61
N ARG A 287 3.42 -3.87 -21.77
CA ARG A 287 3.21 -2.55 -21.17
C ARG A 287 3.48 -1.43 -22.17
N THR A 288 2.82 -0.32 -21.90
CA THR A 288 2.98 0.99 -22.55
C THR A 288 3.20 2.00 -21.43
N PRO A 289 4.43 2.09 -20.87
CA PRO A 289 4.71 2.97 -19.75
C PRO A 289 4.42 4.43 -20.12
N SER A 290 3.75 5.14 -19.22
CA SER A 290 3.49 6.57 -19.37
C SER A 290 4.76 7.38 -19.09
N PRO A 291 5.06 8.46 -19.84
CA PRO A 291 6.07 9.44 -19.45
C PRO A 291 5.76 10.13 -18.11
N LEU A 292 4.50 10.10 -17.63
CA LEU A 292 4.12 10.56 -16.30
C LEU A 292 4.36 9.52 -15.19
N ALA A 293 4.99 8.37 -15.48
CA ALA A 293 5.30 7.38 -14.45
C ALA A 293 5.96 8.05 -13.24
N GLY A 294 5.40 7.83 -12.05
CA GLY A 294 5.97 8.27 -10.78
C GLY A 294 6.61 7.10 -10.04
N LEU A 295 6.78 7.28 -8.73
CA LEU A 295 7.27 6.23 -7.82
C LEU A 295 6.62 6.27 -6.44
N ALA A 296 5.79 7.28 -6.14
CA ALA A 296 5.32 7.57 -4.81
C ALA A 296 3.86 7.15 -4.58
N VAL A 297 3.63 6.52 -3.42
CA VAL A 297 2.32 6.36 -2.80
C VAL A 297 2.26 7.21 -1.53
N LEU A 298 1.37 8.19 -1.52
CA LEU A 298 1.02 8.97 -0.33
C LEU A 298 -0.12 8.27 0.41
N VAL A 299 0.08 7.89 1.66
CA VAL A 299 -0.97 7.38 2.55
C VAL A 299 -1.30 8.44 3.59
N LEU A 300 -2.55 8.88 3.61
CA LEU A 300 -3.09 9.85 4.55
C LEU A 300 -4.26 9.24 5.35
N ASP A 301 -4.62 9.90 6.45
CA ASP A 301 -5.74 9.51 7.30
C ASP A 301 -6.61 10.74 7.54
N THR A 302 -7.74 10.86 6.83
CA THR A 302 -8.64 12.03 6.95
C THR A 302 -9.47 12.05 8.23
N ALA A 303 -9.18 11.19 9.21
CA ALA A 303 -9.85 11.25 10.50
C ALA A 303 -9.83 12.70 11.03
N PRO A 304 -10.95 13.22 11.56
CA PRO A 304 -10.88 14.49 12.25
C PRO A 304 -9.80 14.38 13.34
N PRO A 305 -8.95 15.40 13.53
CA PRO A 305 -7.97 15.38 14.61
C PRO A 305 -8.69 15.15 15.94
N PRO A 306 -8.02 14.55 16.95
CA PRO A 306 -8.61 14.32 18.26
C PRO A 306 -9.32 15.57 18.76
N ALA A 307 -10.50 15.42 19.38
CA ALA A 307 -11.37 16.52 19.80
C ALA A 307 -10.65 17.58 20.68
N ASP A 308 -9.53 17.22 21.30
CA ASP A 308 -8.71 18.11 22.11
C ASP A 308 -7.96 19.17 21.29
N ALA A 309 -7.65 18.91 20.01
CA ALA A 309 -7.03 19.91 19.11
C ALA A 309 -8.01 21.04 18.74
N ARG A 310 -9.33 20.76 18.71
CA ARG A 310 -10.37 21.78 18.49
C ARG A 310 -10.56 22.68 19.71
N LYS A 311 -10.36 22.15 20.93
CA LYS A 311 -10.39 22.97 22.15
C LYS A 311 -9.23 23.97 22.18
N THR A 312 -8.02 23.57 21.79
CA THR A 312 -6.87 24.48 21.73
C THR A 312 -6.97 25.53 20.62
N ALA A 313 -7.67 25.24 19.52
CA ALA A 313 -7.95 26.24 18.49
C ALA A 313 -9.04 27.24 18.92
N GLY A 314 -10.14 26.76 19.52
CA GLY A 314 -11.20 27.63 20.06
C GLY A 314 -10.74 28.52 21.22
N LEU A 315 -9.85 28.03 22.08
CA LEU A 315 -9.28 28.82 23.18
C LEU A 315 -8.31 29.91 22.70
N ARG A 316 -7.65 29.74 21.54
CA ARG A 316 -6.76 30.77 20.97
C ARG A 316 -7.56 31.90 20.31
N ASP A 317 -8.70 31.59 19.68
CA ASP A 317 -9.59 32.60 19.09
C ASP A 317 -10.34 33.42 20.16
N GLU A 318 -10.75 32.81 21.28
CA GLU A 318 -11.35 33.57 22.39
C GLU A 318 -10.35 34.46 23.14
N ALA A 319 -9.08 34.03 23.26
CA ALA A 319 -8.04 34.83 23.89
C ALA A 319 -7.61 36.04 23.03
N ALA A 320 -7.70 35.94 21.70
CA ALA A 320 -7.41 37.04 20.79
C ALA A 320 -8.50 38.13 20.74
N HIS A 321 -9.74 37.82 21.19
CA HIS A 321 -10.87 38.76 21.22
C HIS A 321 -11.10 39.45 22.58
N ARG A 322 -10.30 39.15 23.59
CA ARG A 322 -10.37 39.77 24.93
C ARG A 322 -9.06 40.47 25.34
N ALA A 323 -8.54 41.35 24.50
CA ALA A 323 -7.62 42.39 24.96
C ALA A 323 -8.42 43.64 25.36
N PRO A 324 -8.30 44.16 26.60
CA PRO A 324 -9.02 45.37 27.02
C PRO A 324 -8.41 46.63 26.39
N ALA A 325 -9.29 47.51 25.90
CA ALA A 325 -8.94 48.88 25.55
C ALA A 325 -8.57 49.64 26.83
N ASN A 326 -7.28 49.93 27.00
CA ASN A 326 -6.83 50.92 27.97
C ASN A 326 -7.08 52.32 27.40
N GLY A 327 -8.00 53.05 28.05
CA GLY A 327 -8.09 54.50 28.05
C GLY A 327 -7.98 54.98 29.49
#